data_AF-A0A7W8P967-F1
#
_entry.id   AF-A0A7W8P967-F1
#
_cell.length_a   1.000
_cell.length_b   1.000
_cell.length_c   1.000
_cell.angle_alpha   90.00
_cell.angle_beta   90.00
_cell.angle_gamma   90.00
#
_symmetry.space_group_name_H-M   'P 1'
#
loop_
_entity.id
_entity.type
_entity.pdbx_description
1 polymer ?
#
loop_
_entity_poly.entity_id
_entity_poly.type
_entity_poly.pdbx_seq_one_letter_code
_entity_poly.pdbx_strand_id
1 'polypeptide(L)'
;MELYLRWLAKHEQEVDELPPIGIILCAGKKQEQIELLELDGSGIHVAEYLTVLPPREALEAKLHRSIEVARSRLLYDRDGD
;
A
#
# COMPACT_ATOMS: atom_id res chain seq x y z
N MET A 1 -11.97 -4.33 9.10
CA MET A 1 -11.43 -4.93 7.86
C MET A 1 -10.53 -6.11 8.12
N GLU A 2 -9.70 -6.08 9.16
CA GLU A 2 -8.80 -7.17 9.54
C GLU A 2 -9.47 -8.55 9.64
N LEU A 3 -10.69 -8.63 10.20
CA LEU A 3 -11.47 -9.87 10.24
C LEU A 3 -11.65 -10.51 8.85
N TYR A 4 -11.91 -9.70 7.83
CA TYR A 4 -12.10 -10.19 6.46
C TYR A 4 -10.78 -10.65 5.85
N LEU A 5 -9.68 -9.94 6.08
CA LEU A 5 -8.36 -10.37 5.60
C LEU A 5 -7.95 -11.70 6.24
N ARG A 6 -8.16 -11.86 7.56
CA ARG A 6 -7.89 -13.12 8.26
C ARG A 6 -8.77 -14.26 7.76
N TRP A 7 -10.03 -13.97 7.44
CA TRP A 7 -10.92 -14.96 6.87
C TRP A 7 -10.46 -15.40 5.47
N LEU A 8 -10.12 -14.46 4.58
CA LEU A 8 -9.58 -14.74 3.25
C LEU A 8 -8.30 -15.57 3.34
N ALA A 9 -7.36 -15.16 4.20
CA ALA A 9 -6.11 -15.90 4.42
C ALA A 9 -6.34 -17.34 4.88
N LYS A 10 -7.44 -17.61 5.60
CA LYS A 10 -7.75 -18.94 6.11
C LYS A 10 -8.53 -19.81 5.12
N HIS A 11 -9.33 -19.21 4.25
CA HIS A 11 -10.36 -19.93 3.50
C HIS A 11 -10.23 -19.83 1.98
N GLU A 12 -9.62 -18.76 1.45
CA GLU A 12 -9.61 -18.46 0.01
C GLU A 12 -8.19 -18.24 -0.54
N GLN A 13 -7.15 -18.24 0.30
CA GLN A 13 -5.78 -18.02 -0.15
C GLN A 13 -5.19 -19.32 -0.71
N GLU A 14 -4.72 -19.25 -1.95
CA GLU A 14 -4.04 -20.36 -2.63
C GLU A 14 -2.56 -20.46 -2.22
N VAL A 15 -1.93 -21.63 -2.47
CA VAL A 15 -0.57 -21.93 -1.98
C VAL A 15 0.50 -21.00 -2.56
N ASP A 16 0.30 -20.51 -3.78
CA ASP A 16 1.20 -19.61 -4.49
C ASP A 16 0.83 -18.12 -4.34
N GLU A 17 -0.19 -17.80 -3.54
CA GLU A 17 -0.61 -16.43 -3.27
C GLU A 17 0.07 -15.83 -2.05
N LEU A 18 0.36 -14.53 -2.13
CA LEU A 18 0.78 -13.74 -0.99
C LEU A 18 -0.40 -13.46 -0.04
N PRO A 19 -0.14 -13.14 1.25
CA PRO A 19 -1.20 -12.77 2.18
C PRO A 19 -2.11 -11.66 1.63
N PRO A 20 -3.42 -11.71 1.91
CA PRO A 20 -4.36 -10.73 1.39
C PRO A 20 -4.09 -9.35 1.98
N ILE A 21 -4.22 -8.33 1.14
CA ILE A 21 -4.04 -6.92 1.53
C ILE A 21 -5.37 -6.17 1.50
N GLY A 22 -5.55 -5.28 2.47
CA GLY A 22 -6.65 -4.32 2.46
C GLY A 22 -6.20 -3.00 1.89
N ILE A 23 -6.98 -2.38 0.98
CA ILE A 23 -6.72 -1.02 0.51
C ILE A 23 -7.95 -0.16 0.83
N ILE A 24 -7.74 0.93 1.56
CA ILE A 24 -8.77 1.95 1.84
C ILE A 24 -8.45 3.19 1.03
N LEU A 25 -9.40 3.63 0.20
CA LEU A 25 -9.25 4.81 -0.65
C LEU A 25 -10.10 5.98 -0.10
N CYS A 26 -9.45 7.02 0.40
CA CYS A 26 -10.09 8.19 0.98
C CYS A 26 -10.22 9.33 -0.04
N ALA A 27 -11.37 10.00 -0.11
CA ALA A 27 -11.63 11.06 -1.08
C ALA A 27 -10.94 12.42 -0.77
N GLY A 28 -10.14 12.52 0.29
CA GLY A 28 -9.42 13.75 0.61
C GLY A 28 -8.37 13.61 1.72
N LYS A 29 -7.38 14.51 1.68
CA LYS A 29 -6.24 14.59 2.61
C LYS A 29 -6.63 15.11 4.00
N LYS A 30 -6.91 14.19 4.92
CA LYS A 30 -6.55 14.39 6.32
C LYS A 30 -5.47 13.39 6.68
N GLN A 31 -4.25 13.67 6.24
CA GLN A 31 -3.06 12.84 6.46
C GLN A 31 -2.89 12.50 7.95
N GLU A 32 -3.12 13.48 8.83
CA GLU A 32 -3.11 13.28 10.29
C GLU A 32 -4.11 12.20 10.76
N GLN A 33 -5.33 12.17 10.20
CA GLN A 33 -6.32 11.14 10.55
C GLN A 33 -5.97 9.76 9.99
N ILE A 34 -5.18 9.69 8.91
CA ILE A 34 -4.71 8.43 8.33
C ILE A 34 -3.57 7.85 9.18
N GLU A 35 -2.64 8.69 9.63
CA GLU A 35 -1.52 8.29 10.51
C GLU A 35 -2.01 7.75 11.87
N LEU A 36 -3.09 8.31 12.40
CA LEU A 36 -3.74 7.87 13.64
C LEU A 36 -4.37 6.47 13.57
N LEU A 37 -4.56 5.89 12.39
CA LEU A 37 -5.22 4.59 12.26
C LEU A 37 -4.25 3.41 12.52
N GLU A 38 -2.93 3.63 12.58
CA GLU A 38 -1.90 2.60 12.86
C GLU A 38 -2.06 1.30 12.03
N LEU A 39 -2.62 1.39 10.82
CA LEU A 39 -3.06 0.22 10.04
C LEU A 39 -1.94 -0.52 9.31
N ASP A 40 -0.76 0.08 9.18
CA ASP A 40 0.36 -0.48 8.42
C ASP A 40 0.82 -1.85 8.98
N GLY A 41 0.67 -2.09 10.29
CA GLY A 41 1.00 -3.37 10.92
C GLY A 41 0.01 -4.52 10.66
N SER A 42 -1.15 -4.22 10.06
CA SER A 42 -2.26 -5.18 9.87
C SER A 42 -2.47 -5.61 8.40
N GLY A 43 -1.56 -5.23 7.50
CA GLY A 43 -1.70 -5.49 6.05
C GLY A 43 -2.77 -4.63 5.37
N ILE A 44 -3.17 -3.51 6.01
CA ILE A 44 -4.15 -2.57 5.48
C ILE A 44 -3.43 -1.27 5.11
N HIS A 45 -3.49 -0.91 3.84
CA HIS A 45 -2.91 0.31 3.30
C HIS A 45 -3.99 1.36 3.03
N VAL A 46 -3.79 2.57 3.53
CA VAL A 46 -4.69 3.70 3.29
C VAL A 46 -4.06 4.63 2.26
N ALA A 47 -4.80 4.97 1.21
CA ALA A 47 -4.35 5.89 0.17
C ALA A 47 -5.45 6.89 -0.22
N GLU A 48 -5.04 7.98 -0.84
CA GLU A 48 -5.98 8.95 -1.40
C GLU A 48 -6.52 8.47 -2.75
N TYR A 49 -7.82 8.62 -2.97
CA TYR A 49 -8.45 8.38 -4.25
C TYR A 49 -8.27 9.58 -5.18
N LEU A 50 -7.64 9.37 -6.33
CA LEU A 50 -7.56 10.38 -7.39
C LEU A 50 -8.82 10.29 -8.25
N THR A 51 -9.72 11.26 -8.10
CA THR A 51 -10.95 11.37 -8.92
C THR A 51 -10.66 11.81 -10.35
N VAL A 52 -9.49 12.40 -10.60
CA VAL A 52 -9.03 12.86 -11.91
C VAL A 52 -7.60 12.40 -12.12
N LEU A 53 -7.30 11.95 -13.33
CA LEU A 53 -5.94 11.60 -13.72
C LEU A 53 -5.05 12.87 -13.69
N PRO A 54 -3.94 12.88 -12.96
CA PRO A 54 -3.02 14.01 -12.98
C PRO A 54 -2.38 14.18 -14.37
N PRO A 55 -1.81 15.36 -14.67
CA PRO A 55 -1.04 15.55 -15.91
C PRO A 55 0.02 14.46 -16.09
N ARG A 56 0.26 14.08 -17.35
CA ARG A 56 1.15 12.96 -17.69
C ARG A 56 2.52 13.09 -17.05
N GLU A 57 3.10 14.28 -17.10
CA GLU A 57 4.43 14.58 -16.57
C GLU A 57 4.49 14.37 -15.05
N ALA A 58 3.43 14.76 -14.34
CA ALA A 58 3.34 14.58 -12.89
C ALA A 58 3.15 13.10 -12.50
N LEU A 59 2.36 12.36 -13.27
CA LEU A 59 2.19 10.92 -13.07
C LEU A 59 3.49 10.16 -13.30
N GLU A 60 4.18 10.44 -14.41
CA GLU A 60 5.45 9.83 -14.76
C GLU A 60 6.52 10.08 -13.70
N ALA A 61 6.66 11.34 -13.25
CA ALA A 61 7.58 11.69 -12.18
C ALA A 61 7.27 10.95 -10.87
N LYS A 62 5.98 10.81 -10.52
CA LYS A 62 5.57 10.07 -9.32
C LYS A 62 5.87 8.58 -9.42
N LEU A 63 5.64 7.95 -10.58
CA LEU A 63 5.95 6.55 -10.81
C LEU A 63 7.46 6.27 -10.74
N HIS A 64 8.28 7.09 -11.40
CA HIS A 64 9.74 6.97 -11.32
C HIS A 64 10.24 7.07 -9.88
N ARG A 65 9.78 8.07 -9.12
CA ARG A 65 10.12 8.20 -7.70
C ARG A 65 9.71 6.97 -6.89
N SER A 66 8.51 6.43 -7.11
CA SER A 66 8.05 5.23 -6.39
C SER A 66 8.93 4.01 -6.68
N ILE A 67 9.36 3.84 -7.94
CA ILE A 67 10.28 2.76 -8.34
C ILE A 67 11.65 2.93 -7.68
N GLU A 68 12.19 4.13 -7.65
CA GLU A 68 13.46 4.43 -6.99
C GLU A 68 13.40 4.08 -5.49
N VAL A 69 12.34 4.50 -4.80
CA VAL A 69 12.14 4.19 -3.37
C VAL A 69 12.04 2.68 -3.15
N ALA A 70 11.28 1.97 -3.97
CA ALA A 70 11.13 0.51 -3.85
C ALA A 70 12.47 -0.21 -4.07
N ARG A 71 13.25 0.21 -5.07
CA ARG A 71 14.59 -0.34 -5.33
C ARG A 71 15.53 -0.11 -4.15
N SER A 72 15.55 1.10 -3.59
CA SER A 72 16.38 1.41 -2.44
C SER A 72 16.03 0.53 -1.24
N ARG A 73 14.75 0.33 -0.93
CA ARG A 73 14.32 -0.58 0.16
C ARG A 73 14.81 -2.00 -0.04
N LEU A 74 14.66 -2.55 -1.25
CA LEU A 74 15.10 -3.91 -1.58
C LEU A 74 16.62 -4.09 -1.54
N LEU A 75 17.39 -3.04 -1.81
CA LEU A 75 18.85 -3.07 -1.68
C LEU A 75 19.27 -3.05 -0.20
N TYR A 76 18.64 -2.19 0.61
CA TYR A 76 18.93 -2.12 2.05
C TYR A 76 18.58 -3.43 2.79
N ASP A 77 17.48 -4.10 2.46
CA ASP A 77 17.13 -5.40 3.05
C ASP A 77 18.12 -6.52 2.70
N ARG A 78 18.94 -6.37 1.66
CA ARG A 78 19.95 -7.38 1.24
C ARG A 78 21.32 -7.19 1.89
N ASP A 79 21.62 -5.99 2.37
CA ASP A 79 22.91 -5.65 2.99
C ASP A 79 22.85 -5.69 4.54
N GLY A 80 21.68 -5.99 5.11
CA GLY A 80 21.40 -6.01 6.55
C GLY A 80 21.20 -7.41 7.18
N ASP A 81 21.47 -8.49 6.45
CA ASP A 81 21.50 -9.89 6.94
C ASP A 81 22.94 -10.37 7.15
#